data_AF-A0A3C0BL03-F1
#
_entry.id   AF-A0A3C0BL03-F1
#
_cell.length_a   1.000
_cell.length_b   1.000
_cell.length_c   1.000
_cell.angle_alpha   90.00
_cell.angle_beta   90.00
_cell.angle_gamma   90.00
#
_symmetry.space_group_name_H-M   'P 1'
#
loop_
_entity.id
_entity.type
_entity.pdbx_description
1 polymer ?
#
loop_
_entity_poly.entity_id
_entity_poly.type
_entity_poly.pdbx_seq_one_letter_code
_entity_poly.pdbx_strand_id
1 'polypeptide(L)'
;ESWSLIIEDAGGKIVRTIGNKVSLPENVTFKSFFKQLFTPKQGVDIPAAVTWNGAMDNGETAPDGTYQYYFTATDDNGNVGSTDKYEVVIDTSAPQVTVGQPADRIFGEGAKSEFNIKQSGSKEDEWVGSFKAADGSIVRRYVWKNAEPLNFSWNGTNDSGAPVADGVYSYEIKAADRAGNVSPDASIANIIFSAEKPATNISIDGSRYFSPKSESKLSSVTFNITIPVPAAGSGNKLTSWSVVIVDAGGKVYRTYDSSSFEVPPRTIVFDGTDLNGSVLG
;
A
#
# COMPACT_ATOMS: atom_id res chain seq x y z
N GLU A 1 -44.60 6.99 36.17
CA GLU A 1 -43.36 6.27 35.84
C GLU A 1 -42.55 7.06 34.81
N SER A 2 -41.22 6.91 34.77
CA SER A 2 -40.35 7.49 33.74
C SER A 2 -39.07 6.67 33.55
N TRP A 3 -38.43 6.79 32.40
CA TRP A 3 -37.10 6.25 32.14
C TRP A 3 -36.22 7.27 31.42
N SER A 4 -34.91 7.22 31.68
CA SER A 4 -33.90 8.04 30.99
C SER A 4 -32.60 7.28 30.80
N LEU A 5 -32.06 7.28 29.59
CA LEU A 5 -30.65 7.07 29.30
C LEU A 5 -29.92 8.40 29.50
N ILE A 6 -28.93 8.40 30.37
CA ILE A 6 -28.11 9.56 30.71
C ILE A 6 -26.70 9.32 30.19
N ILE A 7 -26.12 10.32 29.54
CA ILE A 7 -24.74 10.33 29.09
C ILE A 7 -24.01 11.48 29.77
N GLU A 8 -22.87 11.17 30.38
CA GLU A 8 -22.00 12.10 31.08
C GLU A 8 -20.62 12.15 30.41
N ASP A 9 -20.01 13.34 30.39
CA ASP A 9 -18.60 13.48 30.04
C ASP A 9 -17.67 12.92 31.15
N ALA A 10 -16.36 12.93 30.90
CA ALA A 10 -15.36 12.46 31.86
C ALA A 10 -15.37 13.23 33.21
N GLY A 11 -15.97 14.43 33.25
CA GLY A 11 -16.14 15.22 34.47
C GLY A 11 -17.43 14.91 35.23
N GLY A 12 -18.26 13.99 34.73
CA GLY A 12 -19.57 13.66 35.31
C GLY A 12 -20.67 14.65 34.95
N LYS A 13 -20.42 15.58 34.01
CA LYS A 13 -21.46 16.52 33.56
C LYS A 13 -22.34 15.81 32.54
N ILE A 14 -23.65 15.88 32.75
CA ILE A 14 -24.63 15.35 31.79
C ILE A 14 -24.54 16.14 30.48
N VAL A 15 -24.26 15.43 29.39
CA VAL A 15 -24.19 16.00 28.04
C VAL A 15 -25.45 15.67 27.22
N ARG A 16 -26.13 14.57 27.56
CA ARG A 16 -27.34 14.12 26.86
C ARG A 16 -28.25 13.33 27.78
N THR A 17 -29.55 13.63 27.74
CA THR A 17 -30.59 12.80 28.33
C THR A 17 -31.59 12.35 27.27
N ILE A 18 -31.80 11.05 27.12
CA ILE A 18 -32.80 10.45 26.21
C ILE A 18 -33.81 9.69 27.05
N GLY A 19 -35.07 10.10 27.05
CA GLY A 19 -36.08 9.49 27.90
C GLY A 19 -37.47 10.06 27.65
N ASN A 20 -38.48 9.49 28.31
CA ASN A 20 -39.82 10.07 28.26
C ASN A 20 -39.88 11.29 29.19
N LYS A 21 -39.99 12.49 28.61
CA LYS A 21 -40.31 13.70 29.38
C LYS A 21 -41.75 13.58 29.89
N VAL A 22 -41.94 13.23 31.16
CA VAL A 22 -43.22 13.47 31.84
C VAL A 22 -43.24 14.95 32.22
N SER A 23 -43.75 15.80 31.33
CA SER A 23 -44.10 17.18 31.70
C SER A 23 -45.35 17.15 32.58
N LEU A 24 -45.22 17.45 33.86
CA LEU A 24 -46.37 17.82 34.70
C LEU A 24 -47.02 19.07 34.07
N PRO A 25 -48.34 19.10 33.82
CA PRO A 25 -48.97 20.27 33.23
C PRO A 25 -48.82 21.48 34.17
N GLU A 26 -48.33 22.61 33.67
CA GLU A 26 -48.13 23.83 34.48
C GLU A 26 -49.44 24.44 35.00
N ASN A 27 -50.61 24.04 34.47
CA ASN A 27 -51.92 24.56 34.86
C ASN A 27 -52.94 23.42 35.07
N VAL A 28 -52.82 22.71 36.19
CA VAL A 28 -53.82 21.69 36.55
C VAL A 28 -55.02 22.35 37.22
N THR A 29 -56.13 22.51 36.49
CA THR A 29 -57.42 22.83 37.11
C THR A 29 -57.97 21.62 37.86
N PHE A 30 -58.71 21.82 38.96
CA PHE A 30 -59.29 20.76 39.81
C PHE A 30 -60.03 19.69 38.98
N LYS A 31 -60.73 20.09 37.91
CA LYS A 31 -61.43 19.16 37.01
C LYS A 31 -60.48 18.29 36.16
N SER A 32 -59.32 18.81 35.76
CA SER A 32 -58.27 18.09 35.03
C SER A 32 -57.53 17.10 35.95
N PHE A 33 -57.28 17.54 37.19
CA PHE A 33 -56.70 16.71 38.26
C PHE A 33 -57.56 15.47 38.56
N PHE A 34 -58.87 15.64 38.75
CA PHE A 34 -59.78 14.51 39.01
C PHE A 34 -59.93 13.57 37.80
N LYS A 35 -59.79 14.06 36.57
CA LYS A 35 -59.82 13.20 35.38
C LYS A 35 -58.56 12.33 35.26
N GLN A 36 -57.41 12.85 35.68
CA GLN A 36 -56.17 12.07 35.80
C GLN A 36 -56.24 10.98 36.89
N LEU A 37 -57.01 11.18 37.97
CA LEU A 37 -57.18 10.18 39.04
C LEU A 37 -57.95 8.90 38.61
N PHE A 38 -58.77 8.98 37.55
CA PHE A 38 -59.58 7.86 37.06
C PHE A 38 -59.16 7.34 35.68
N THR A 39 -58.05 7.84 35.13
CA THR A 39 -57.48 7.30 33.89
C THR A 39 -56.65 6.06 34.25
N PRO A 40 -56.94 4.85 33.71
CA PRO A 40 -56.10 3.70 33.95
C PRO A 40 -54.67 4.04 33.53
N LYS A 41 -53.71 3.82 34.42
CA LYS A 41 -52.30 4.11 34.14
C LYS A 41 -51.86 3.22 32.98
N GLN A 42 -51.73 3.79 31.79
CA GLN A 42 -50.93 3.16 30.74
C GLN A 42 -49.49 3.23 31.22
N GLY A 43 -48.87 2.08 31.44
CA GLY A 43 -47.44 1.99 31.76
C GLY A 43 -46.63 2.69 30.68
N VAL A 44 -45.46 3.21 31.05
CA VAL A 44 -44.59 3.87 30.08
C VAL A 44 -44.02 2.83 29.12
N ASP A 45 -44.24 3.01 27.82
CA ASP A 45 -43.60 2.19 26.79
C ASP A 45 -42.07 2.44 26.83
N ILE A 46 -41.33 1.42 27.28
CA ILE A 46 -39.86 1.40 27.24
C ILE A 46 -39.46 0.80 25.89
N PRO A 47 -38.69 1.52 25.05
CA PRO A 47 -38.27 0.99 23.77
C PRO A 47 -37.27 -0.16 23.98
N ALA A 48 -37.30 -1.15 23.08
CA ALA A 48 -36.36 -2.27 23.10
C ALA A 48 -34.90 -1.82 22.84
N ALA A 49 -34.70 -0.64 22.26
CA ALA A 49 -33.40 -0.04 22.02
C ALA A 49 -33.47 1.50 22.12
N VAL A 50 -32.40 2.11 22.62
CA VAL A 50 -32.20 3.56 22.64
C VAL A 50 -30.88 3.84 21.96
N THR A 51 -30.89 4.75 20.98
CA THR A 51 -29.69 5.12 20.24
C THR A 51 -29.24 6.52 20.63
N TRP A 52 -27.97 6.65 20.97
CA TRP A 52 -27.30 7.94 21.03
C TRP A 52 -26.37 8.08 19.83
N ASN A 53 -26.54 9.16 19.07
CA ASN A 53 -25.79 9.46 17.85
C ASN A 53 -24.69 10.52 18.08
N GLY A 54 -24.28 10.74 19.33
CA GLY A 54 -23.32 11.79 19.69
C GLY A 54 -23.94 13.18 19.86
N ALA A 55 -25.24 13.37 19.65
CA ALA A 55 -25.87 14.68 19.86
C ALA A 55 -25.99 15.02 21.36
N MET A 56 -25.61 16.25 21.74
CA MET A 56 -25.77 16.81 23.07
C MET A 56 -27.12 17.52 23.23
N ASP A 57 -27.52 17.83 24.46
CA ASP A 57 -28.79 18.51 24.76
C ASP A 57 -28.84 19.97 24.27
N ASN A 58 -27.70 20.60 24.05
CA ASN A 58 -27.59 21.92 23.43
C ASN A 58 -27.73 21.87 21.88
N GLY A 59 -27.86 20.68 21.29
CA GLY A 59 -27.98 20.47 19.84
C GLY A 59 -26.64 20.34 19.10
N GLU A 60 -25.51 20.49 19.78
CA GLU A 60 -24.18 20.29 19.21
C GLU A 60 -23.80 18.79 19.21
N THR A 61 -22.70 18.45 18.53
CA THR A 61 -22.11 17.10 18.58
C THR A 61 -21.10 17.03 19.72
N ALA A 62 -21.17 15.95 20.50
CA ALA A 62 -20.22 15.66 21.55
C ALA A 62 -18.81 15.53 20.96
N PRO A 63 -17.80 16.25 21.48
CA PRO A 63 -16.41 16.12 21.04
C PRO A 63 -15.86 14.70 21.24
N ASP A 64 -14.79 14.38 20.52
CA ASP A 64 -14.03 13.15 20.76
C ASP A 64 -13.60 13.04 22.22
N GLY A 65 -13.76 11.85 22.79
CA GLY A 65 -13.47 11.58 24.19
C GLY A 65 -14.24 10.41 24.77
N THR A 66 -13.92 10.10 26.03
CA THR A 66 -14.59 9.05 26.81
C THR A 66 -15.80 9.63 27.54
N TYR A 67 -16.93 8.94 27.41
CA TYR A 67 -18.20 9.25 28.05
C TYR A 67 -18.67 8.06 28.88
N GLN A 68 -19.51 8.33 29.87
CA GLN A 68 -20.20 7.31 30.64
C GLN A 68 -21.69 7.36 30.37
N TYR A 69 -22.32 6.21 30.17
CA TYR A 69 -23.77 6.11 30.02
C TYR A 69 -24.39 5.16 31.04
N TYR A 70 -25.61 5.47 31.47
CA TYR A 70 -26.39 4.65 32.40
C TYR A 70 -27.89 4.92 32.23
N PHE A 71 -28.69 3.93 32.62
CA PHE A 71 -30.15 4.05 32.61
C PHE A 71 -30.68 4.32 34.01
N THR A 72 -31.67 5.19 34.09
CA THR A 72 -32.48 5.42 35.29
C THR A 72 -33.95 5.16 34.99
N ALA A 73 -34.68 4.64 35.96
CA ALA A 73 -36.11 4.46 35.89
C ALA A 73 -36.76 4.84 37.22
N THR A 74 -37.93 5.47 37.15
CA THR A 74 -38.73 5.87 38.30
C THR A 74 -40.10 5.21 38.18
N ASP A 75 -40.51 4.47 39.22
CA ASP A 75 -41.85 3.89 39.26
C ASP A 75 -42.91 4.93 39.65
N ASP A 76 -44.16 4.49 39.72
CA ASP A 76 -45.31 5.32 40.07
C ASP A 76 -45.39 5.73 41.54
N ASN A 77 -44.64 5.05 42.39
CA ASN A 77 -44.50 5.35 43.81
C ASN A 77 -43.31 6.28 44.07
N GLY A 78 -42.56 6.66 43.03
CA GLY A 78 -41.39 7.52 43.11
C GLY A 78 -40.10 6.78 43.45
N ASN A 79 -40.09 5.45 43.46
CA ASN A 79 -38.86 4.69 43.66
C ASN A 79 -37.99 4.80 42.41
N VAL A 80 -36.71 5.15 42.59
CA VAL A 80 -35.75 5.33 41.50
C VAL A 80 -34.74 4.17 41.51
N GLY A 81 -34.57 3.52 40.36
CA GLY A 81 -33.49 2.57 40.09
C GLY A 81 -32.52 3.11 39.05
N SER A 82 -31.26 2.70 39.14
CA SER A 82 -30.21 3.02 38.16
C SER A 82 -29.39 1.79 37.84
N THR A 83 -28.90 1.69 36.61
CA THR A 83 -27.83 0.74 36.28
C THR A 83 -26.48 1.24 36.77
N ASP A 84 -25.47 0.38 36.69
CA ASP A 84 -24.07 0.82 36.69
C ASP A 84 -23.79 1.74 35.49
N LYS A 85 -22.68 2.47 35.59
CA LYS A 85 -22.16 3.30 34.50
C LYS A 85 -21.27 2.47 33.58
N TYR A 86 -21.48 2.62 32.28
CA TYR A 86 -20.72 1.95 31.22
C TYR A 86 -19.99 2.97 30.36
N GLU A 87 -18.85 2.58 29.82
CA GLU A 87 -18.02 3.47 29.00
C GLU A 87 -18.42 3.42 27.52
N VAL A 88 -18.36 4.57 26.86
CA VAL A 88 -18.41 4.71 25.40
C VAL A 88 -17.41 5.77 24.98
N VAL A 89 -16.73 5.56 23.85
CA VAL A 89 -15.75 6.49 23.31
C VAL A 89 -16.28 7.06 21.99
N ILE A 90 -16.24 8.38 21.87
CA ILE A 90 -16.41 9.06 20.58
C ILE A 90 -15.01 9.31 20.03
N ASP A 91 -14.77 8.81 18.83
CA ASP A 91 -13.55 9.05 18.07
C ASP A 91 -13.94 9.24 16.59
N THR A 92 -13.74 10.45 16.10
CA THR A 92 -14.04 10.84 14.72
C THR A 92 -12.76 11.07 13.90
N SER A 93 -11.60 10.78 14.50
CA SER A 93 -10.29 11.11 13.94
C SER A 93 -9.76 9.94 13.11
N ALA A 94 -10.00 10.00 11.80
CA ALA A 94 -9.49 8.98 10.89
C ALA A 94 -7.95 8.88 10.88
N PRO A 95 -7.38 7.69 10.65
CA PRO A 95 -5.96 7.53 10.43
C PRO A 95 -5.43 8.42 9.28
N GLN A 96 -4.28 9.05 9.49
CA GLN A 96 -3.66 9.93 8.51
C GLN A 96 -2.53 9.21 7.79
N VAL A 97 -2.41 9.43 6.47
CA VAL A 97 -1.35 8.84 5.67
C VAL A 97 -0.93 9.76 4.52
N THR A 98 0.35 9.70 4.18
CA THR A 98 0.92 10.33 3.00
C THR A 98 1.91 9.36 2.36
N VAL A 99 1.80 9.19 1.04
CA VAL A 99 2.71 8.36 0.26
C VAL A 99 3.38 9.23 -0.80
N GLY A 100 4.71 9.31 -0.73
CA GLY A 100 5.53 9.99 -1.72
C GLY A 100 5.43 9.29 -3.08
N GLN A 101 5.41 10.07 -4.15
CA GLN A 101 5.32 9.56 -5.52
C GLN A 101 6.71 9.53 -6.18
N PRO A 102 7.32 8.36 -6.37
CA PRO A 102 8.61 8.27 -7.04
C PRO A 102 8.48 8.69 -8.51
N ALA A 103 9.45 9.48 -8.99
CA ALA A 103 9.55 9.88 -10.39
C ALA A 103 9.95 8.71 -11.29
N ASP A 104 10.89 7.89 -10.82
CA ASP A 104 11.27 6.63 -11.45
C ASP A 104 10.48 5.49 -10.82
N ARG A 105 9.81 4.70 -11.66
CA ARG A 105 8.93 3.60 -11.24
C ARG A 105 9.37 2.25 -11.79
N ILE A 106 10.58 2.20 -12.37
CA ILE A 106 11.09 1.02 -13.04
C ILE A 106 12.28 0.48 -12.25
N PHE A 107 12.19 -0.79 -11.85
CA PHE A 107 13.22 -1.47 -11.07
C PHE A 107 13.24 -2.96 -11.43
N GLY A 108 14.27 -3.69 -10.98
CA GLY A 108 14.57 -5.03 -11.49
C GLY A 108 15.92 -5.54 -11.02
N GLU A 109 16.37 -6.69 -11.52
CA GLU A 109 17.72 -7.19 -11.17
C GLU A 109 18.84 -6.19 -11.57
N GLY A 110 19.98 -6.24 -10.88
CA GLY A 110 21.15 -5.42 -11.18
C GLY A 110 21.14 -4.05 -10.50
N ALA A 111 21.40 -2.98 -11.27
CA ALA A 111 21.66 -1.64 -10.72
C ALA A 111 20.44 -0.96 -10.07
N LYS A 112 19.21 -1.43 -10.35
CA LYS A 112 17.96 -0.93 -9.77
C LYS A 112 17.21 -2.04 -9.04
N SER A 113 17.89 -2.75 -8.15
CA SER A 113 17.36 -3.93 -7.42
C SER A 113 16.20 -3.66 -6.46
N GLU A 114 15.92 -2.40 -6.14
CA GLU A 114 14.95 -2.03 -5.13
C GLU A 114 14.07 -0.84 -5.54
N PHE A 115 12.79 -0.95 -5.22
CA PHE A 115 11.81 0.12 -5.31
C PHE A 115 11.57 0.74 -3.93
N ASN A 116 11.92 2.00 -3.76
CA ASN A 116 11.83 2.71 -2.49
C ASN A 116 10.42 3.31 -2.29
N ILE A 117 9.79 2.96 -1.17
CA ILE A 117 8.54 3.54 -0.71
C ILE A 117 8.85 4.58 0.37
N LYS A 118 8.43 5.82 0.10
CA LYS A 118 8.45 6.90 1.09
C LYS A 118 7.02 7.16 1.56
N GLN A 119 6.79 7.07 2.86
CA GLN A 119 5.47 7.25 3.46
C GLN A 119 5.58 7.71 4.91
N SER A 120 4.50 8.31 5.41
CA SER A 120 4.32 8.69 6.81
C SER A 120 2.84 8.63 7.15
N GLY A 121 2.50 8.51 8.43
CA GLY A 121 1.12 8.48 8.87
C GLY A 121 0.99 8.58 10.38
N SER A 122 -0.24 8.55 10.88
CA SER A 122 -0.53 8.47 12.31
C SER A 122 -0.16 7.10 12.88
N LYS A 123 0.01 7.05 14.21
CA LYS A 123 0.25 5.81 14.93
C LYS A 123 -1.06 5.06 15.11
N GLU A 124 -1.16 3.90 14.47
CA GLU A 124 -2.36 3.07 14.53
C GLU A 124 -2.07 1.69 15.11
N ASP A 125 -3.13 0.98 15.46
CA ASP A 125 -3.06 -0.43 15.86
C ASP A 125 -2.47 -1.29 14.73
N GLU A 126 -2.90 -1.02 13.49
CA GLU A 126 -2.43 -1.74 12.33
C GLU A 126 -2.52 -0.89 11.05
N TRP A 127 -1.38 -0.74 10.38
CA TRP A 127 -1.31 -0.35 8.97
C TRP A 127 -1.03 -1.57 8.10
N VAL A 128 -1.70 -1.65 6.96
CA VAL A 128 -1.48 -2.69 5.95
C VAL A 128 -1.09 -2.06 4.62
N GLY A 129 0.15 -2.29 4.21
CA GLY A 129 0.66 -1.98 2.88
C GLY A 129 0.62 -3.22 1.98
N SER A 130 0.17 -3.09 0.73
CA SER A 130 0.05 -4.21 -0.22
C SER A 130 0.57 -3.84 -1.59
N PHE A 131 1.45 -4.68 -2.13
CA PHE A 131 1.74 -4.67 -3.57
C PHE A 131 0.75 -5.56 -4.30
N LYS A 132 0.17 -5.04 -5.38
CA LYS A 132 -0.79 -5.75 -6.22
C LYS A 132 -0.26 -5.87 -7.65
N ALA A 133 -0.48 -7.02 -8.28
CA ALA A 133 -0.27 -7.19 -9.71
C ALA A 133 -1.38 -6.48 -10.51
N ALA A 134 -1.22 -6.41 -11.83
CA ALA A 134 -2.17 -5.75 -12.73
C ALA A 134 -3.61 -6.34 -12.68
N ASP A 135 -3.75 -7.62 -12.30
CA ASP A 135 -5.05 -8.29 -12.11
C ASP A 135 -5.69 -8.01 -10.73
N GLY A 136 -5.01 -7.23 -9.88
CA GLY A 136 -5.45 -6.90 -8.53
C GLY A 136 -5.04 -7.92 -7.46
N SER A 137 -4.42 -9.04 -7.83
CA SER A 137 -3.92 -10.02 -6.86
C SER A 137 -2.81 -9.42 -6.00
N ILE A 138 -2.86 -9.66 -4.68
CA ILE A 138 -1.84 -9.19 -3.75
C ILE A 138 -0.64 -10.12 -3.84
N VAL A 139 0.52 -9.56 -4.19
CA VAL A 139 1.77 -10.32 -4.29
C VAL A 139 2.63 -10.19 -3.05
N ARG A 140 2.53 -9.07 -2.32
CA ARG A 140 3.26 -8.86 -1.07
C ARG A 140 2.53 -7.95 -0.11
N ARG A 141 2.62 -8.25 1.18
CA ARG A 141 2.04 -7.45 2.26
C ARG A 141 3.08 -7.01 3.28
N TYR A 142 2.90 -5.80 3.78
CA TYR A 142 3.66 -5.21 4.88
C TYR A 142 2.68 -4.79 5.97
N VAL A 143 3.03 -5.06 7.22
CA VAL A 143 2.19 -4.76 8.38
C VAL A 143 3.01 -4.01 9.41
N TRP A 144 2.49 -2.87 9.87
CA TRP A 144 3.04 -2.11 10.98
C TRP A 144 2.02 -2.14 12.11
N LYS A 145 2.38 -2.74 13.24
CA LYS A 145 1.49 -2.87 14.40
C LYS A 145 1.86 -1.88 15.49
N ASN A 146 0.86 -1.23 16.07
CA ASN A 146 1.03 -0.23 17.13
C ASN A 146 2.09 0.84 16.76
N ALA A 147 2.09 1.27 15.50
CA ALA A 147 3.16 2.05 14.90
C ALA A 147 2.66 2.92 13.75
N GLU A 148 3.45 3.93 13.41
CA GLU A 148 3.32 4.68 12.17
C GLU A 148 3.86 3.87 10.99
N PRO A 149 3.37 4.08 9.75
CA PRO A 149 3.90 3.40 8.58
C PRO A 149 5.27 3.98 8.22
N LEU A 150 6.28 3.10 8.12
CA LEU A 150 7.66 3.50 7.88
C LEU A 150 8.06 3.41 6.40
N ASN A 151 9.08 4.17 6.02
CA ASN A 151 9.75 4.01 4.73
C ASN A 151 10.38 2.61 4.61
N PHE A 152 10.36 2.03 3.41
CA PHE A 152 10.97 0.72 3.16
C PHE A 152 11.26 0.52 1.67
N SER A 153 11.98 -0.55 1.34
CA SER A 153 12.24 -0.98 -0.04
C SER A 153 11.53 -2.28 -0.37
N TRP A 154 11.05 -2.40 -1.61
CA TRP A 154 10.59 -3.64 -2.19
C TRP A 154 11.57 -4.13 -3.25
N ASN A 155 12.01 -5.38 -3.15
CA ASN A 155 12.98 -6.01 -4.04
C ASN A 155 12.34 -6.90 -5.12
N GLY A 156 11.03 -6.73 -5.38
CA GLY A 156 10.34 -7.51 -6.42
C GLY A 156 10.11 -8.96 -6.05
N THR A 157 9.98 -9.28 -4.75
CA THR A 157 9.60 -10.63 -4.30
C THR A 157 8.22 -10.65 -3.65
N ASN A 158 7.57 -11.81 -3.66
CA ASN A 158 6.28 -12.04 -3.01
C ASN A 158 6.44 -12.35 -1.50
N ASP A 159 5.34 -12.64 -0.80
CA ASP A 159 5.34 -12.99 0.63
C ASP A 159 6.16 -14.24 0.99
N SER A 160 6.38 -15.16 0.04
CA SER A 160 7.26 -16.33 0.23
C SER A 160 8.75 -16.03 0.01
N GLY A 161 9.07 -14.81 -0.41
CA GLY A 161 10.44 -14.41 -0.77
C GLY A 161 10.85 -14.77 -2.20
N ALA A 162 9.99 -15.42 -2.98
CA ALA A 162 10.24 -15.73 -4.39
C ALA A 162 10.06 -14.50 -5.28
N PRO A 163 10.84 -14.34 -6.37
CA PRO A 163 10.67 -13.23 -7.31
C PRO A 163 9.28 -13.23 -7.93
N VAL A 164 8.70 -12.05 -8.12
CA VAL A 164 7.47 -11.87 -8.90
C VAL A 164 7.79 -11.91 -10.40
N ALA A 165 6.78 -12.14 -11.23
CA ALA A 165 6.97 -12.08 -12.67
C ALA A 165 7.21 -10.64 -13.16
N ASP A 166 7.89 -10.50 -14.30
CA ASP A 166 7.96 -9.23 -15.00
C ASP A 166 6.56 -8.68 -15.27
N GLY A 167 6.35 -7.40 -14.97
CA GLY A 167 5.02 -6.81 -15.11
C GLY A 167 4.82 -5.48 -14.41
N VAL A 168 3.57 -5.03 -14.45
CA VAL A 168 3.11 -3.79 -13.82
C VAL A 168 2.42 -4.11 -12.50
N TYR A 169 2.78 -3.35 -11.48
CA TYR A 169 2.34 -3.46 -10.11
C TYR A 169 1.86 -2.11 -9.58
N SER A 170 1.13 -2.16 -8.46
CA SER A 170 0.78 -1.00 -7.65
C SER A 170 1.07 -1.27 -6.18
N TYR A 171 1.25 -0.21 -5.41
CA TYR A 171 1.33 -0.24 -3.95
C TYR A 171 0.15 0.53 -3.38
N GLU A 172 -0.50 -0.01 -2.35
CA GLU A 172 -1.57 0.64 -1.59
C GLU A 172 -1.28 0.50 -0.10
N ILE A 173 -1.64 1.51 0.70
CA ILE A 173 -1.58 1.43 2.15
C ILE A 173 -2.87 1.94 2.78
N LYS A 174 -3.34 1.25 3.84
CA LYS A 174 -4.55 1.60 4.58
C LYS A 174 -4.47 1.24 6.07
N ALA A 175 -5.25 1.94 6.88
CA ALA A 175 -5.54 1.60 8.27
C ALA A 175 -7.00 1.87 8.60
N ALA A 176 -7.48 1.20 9.64
CA ALA A 176 -8.73 1.51 10.31
C ALA A 176 -8.49 1.55 11.82
N ASP A 177 -9.09 2.52 12.51
CA ASP A 177 -9.01 2.61 13.96
C ASP A 177 -10.08 1.73 14.65
N ARG A 178 -10.13 1.78 15.99
CA ARG A 178 -11.09 1.02 16.79
C ARG A 178 -12.53 1.53 16.68
N ALA A 179 -12.73 2.79 16.31
CA ALA A 179 -14.04 3.38 16.07
C ALA A 179 -14.56 3.10 14.65
N GLY A 180 -13.72 2.53 13.79
CA GLY A 180 -14.05 2.16 12.42
C GLY A 180 -13.78 3.28 11.41
N ASN A 181 -13.12 4.38 11.80
CA ASN A 181 -12.68 5.37 10.83
C ASN A 181 -11.56 4.79 9.98
N VAL A 182 -11.58 5.08 8.67
CA VAL A 182 -10.61 4.55 7.70
C VAL A 182 -9.72 5.65 7.16
N SER A 183 -8.46 5.31 6.89
CA SER A 183 -7.54 6.24 6.24
C SER A 183 -8.03 6.67 4.85
N PRO A 184 -7.65 7.86 4.36
CA PRO A 184 -7.80 8.21 2.96
C PRO A 184 -7.09 7.22 2.02
N ASP A 185 -7.52 7.16 0.76
CA ASP A 185 -6.85 6.36 -0.27
C ASP A 185 -5.41 6.85 -0.49
N ALA A 186 -4.43 5.95 -0.34
CA ALA A 186 -3.03 6.24 -0.57
C ALA A 186 -2.35 5.12 -1.35
N SER A 187 -1.83 5.44 -2.54
CA SER A 187 -1.26 4.44 -3.44
C SER A 187 -0.19 4.99 -4.39
N ILE A 188 0.58 4.08 -4.98
CA ILE A 188 1.49 4.32 -6.12
C ILE A 188 1.10 3.33 -7.22
N ALA A 189 0.74 3.86 -8.39
CA ALA A 189 0.42 3.05 -9.57
C ALA A 189 1.62 2.92 -10.53
N ASN A 190 1.52 2.02 -11.51
CA ASN A 190 2.48 1.88 -12.61
C ASN A 190 3.92 1.63 -12.17
N ILE A 191 4.10 0.77 -11.17
CA ILE A 191 5.42 0.27 -10.76
C ILE A 191 5.77 -0.87 -11.71
N ILE A 192 6.88 -0.76 -12.42
CA ILE A 192 7.32 -1.78 -13.40
C ILE A 192 8.46 -2.57 -12.77
N PHE A 193 8.25 -3.87 -12.61
CA PHE A 193 9.31 -4.81 -12.28
C PHE A 193 9.75 -5.56 -13.54
N SER A 194 11.05 -5.61 -13.80
CA SER A 194 11.60 -6.45 -14.86
C SER A 194 12.94 -7.09 -14.47
N ALA A 195 13.01 -8.42 -14.55
CA ALA A 195 14.21 -9.21 -14.29
C ALA A 195 14.77 -9.87 -15.57
N GLU A 196 14.23 -9.54 -16.74
CA GLU A 196 14.66 -10.14 -18.01
C GLU A 196 16.15 -9.88 -18.31
N LYS A 197 16.90 -10.98 -18.46
CA LYS A 197 18.30 -10.93 -18.88
C LYS A 197 18.38 -10.93 -20.40
N PRO A 198 19.21 -10.05 -21.01
CA PRO A 198 19.46 -10.10 -22.45
C PRO A 198 19.99 -11.49 -22.85
N ALA A 199 19.25 -12.23 -23.68
CA ALA A 199 19.71 -13.50 -24.22
C ALA A 199 20.77 -13.27 -25.29
N THR A 200 22.05 -13.51 -24.99
CA THR A 200 23.16 -13.32 -25.94
C THR A 200 23.55 -14.61 -26.64
N ASN A 201 23.92 -14.52 -27.91
CA ASN A 201 24.44 -15.65 -28.70
C ASN A 201 25.57 -15.20 -29.63
N ILE A 202 26.52 -16.10 -29.86
CA ILE A 202 27.61 -15.92 -30.83
C ILE A 202 27.90 -17.24 -31.53
N SER A 203 28.09 -17.20 -32.85
CA SER A 203 28.41 -18.38 -33.65
C SER A 203 29.33 -18.01 -34.82
N ILE A 204 30.06 -18.97 -35.35
CA ILE A 204 30.88 -18.75 -36.56
C ILE A 204 29.99 -18.89 -37.79
N ASP A 205 30.08 -17.92 -38.70
CA ASP A 205 29.50 -17.99 -40.03
C ASP A 205 30.48 -18.70 -40.98
N GLY A 206 30.15 -19.93 -41.37
CA GLY A 206 30.98 -20.74 -42.26
C GLY A 206 32.07 -21.55 -41.54
N SER A 207 33.32 -21.38 -41.95
CA SER A 207 34.43 -22.23 -41.50
C SER A 207 35.06 -21.72 -40.20
N ARG A 208 35.33 -22.63 -39.26
CA ARG A 208 36.18 -22.36 -38.09
C ARG A 208 37.68 -22.25 -38.41
N TYR A 209 38.07 -22.59 -39.64
CA TYR A 209 39.44 -22.52 -40.12
C TYR A 209 39.63 -21.30 -41.00
N PHE A 210 40.67 -20.51 -40.72
CA PHE A 210 41.06 -19.33 -41.48
C PHE A 210 42.58 -19.12 -41.40
N SER A 211 43.16 -18.35 -42.33
CA SER A 211 44.59 -18.12 -42.51
C SER A 211 44.86 -16.60 -42.63
N PRO A 212 45.08 -15.91 -41.50
CA PRO A 212 45.34 -14.47 -41.43
C PRO A 212 46.44 -14.00 -42.39
N LYS A 213 46.26 -12.81 -42.98
CA LYS A 213 47.25 -12.16 -43.87
C LYS A 213 47.83 -13.06 -44.98
N SER A 214 47.02 -13.97 -45.50
CA SER A 214 47.37 -14.80 -46.66
C SER A 214 46.47 -14.48 -47.85
N GLU A 215 46.86 -14.93 -49.04
CA GLU A 215 46.04 -14.87 -50.27
C GLU A 215 44.83 -15.84 -50.24
N SER A 216 44.61 -16.55 -49.13
CA SER A 216 43.48 -17.46 -48.97
C SER A 216 42.15 -16.70 -48.97
N LYS A 217 41.12 -17.31 -49.57
CA LYS A 217 39.73 -16.83 -49.47
C LYS A 217 39.17 -16.88 -48.03
N LEU A 218 39.84 -17.62 -47.14
CA LEU A 218 39.54 -17.70 -45.72
C LEU A 218 40.57 -16.89 -44.93
N SER A 219 40.79 -15.62 -45.25
CA SER A 219 41.75 -14.76 -44.54
C SER A 219 41.23 -14.18 -43.23
N SER A 220 39.94 -14.34 -42.96
CA SER A 220 39.24 -13.91 -41.74
C SER A 220 38.18 -14.94 -41.33
N VAL A 221 37.69 -14.80 -40.10
CA VAL A 221 36.51 -15.49 -39.59
C VAL A 221 35.40 -14.48 -39.34
N THR A 222 34.17 -14.85 -39.66
CA THR A 222 32.98 -14.04 -39.39
C THR A 222 32.21 -14.65 -38.24
N PHE A 223 31.84 -13.83 -37.27
CA PHE A 223 30.98 -14.20 -36.16
C PHE A 223 29.59 -13.61 -36.38
N ASN A 224 28.56 -14.45 -36.36
CA ASN A 224 27.17 -14.05 -36.22
C ASN A 224 26.88 -13.82 -34.74
N ILE A 225 26.39 -12.63 -34.39
CA ILE A 225 26.18 -12.18 -33.02
C ILE A 225 24.73 -11.77 -32.84
N THR A 226 24.16 -12.15 -31.70
CA THR A 226 22.87 -11.68 -31.23
C THR A 226 23.06 -11.15 -29.82
N ILE A 227 22.99 -9.83 -29.67
CA ILE A 227 22.91 -9.15 -28.39
C ILE A 227 21.63 -8.32 -28.44
N PRO A 228 20.57 -8.72 -27.72
CA PRO A 228 19.28 -8.06 -27.82
C PRO A 228 19.39 -6.66 -27.22
N VAL A 229 18.89 -5.69 -27.96
CA VAL A 229 18.69 -4.33 -27.48
C VAL A 229 17.28 -4.27 -26.92
N PRO A 230 17.08 -4.02 -25.61
CA PRO A 230 15.76 -3.91 -25.03
C PRO A 230 14.88 -2.92 -25.80
N ALA A 231 13.62 -3.29 -26.01
CA ALA A 231 12.68 -2.43 -26.72
C ALA A 231 12.48 -1.10 -25.98
N ALA A 232 12.30 -0.02 -26.74
CA ALA A 232 11.97 1.29 -26.19
C ALA A 232 10.65 1.18 -25.38
N GLY A 233 10.71 1.52 -24.09
CA GLY A 233 9.55 1.45 -23.18
C GLY A 233 9.47 0.19 -22.30
N SER A 234 10.34 -0.81 -22.49
CA SER A 234 10.45 -1.97 -21.58
C SER A 234 10.94 -1.61 -20.17
N GLY A 235 11.47 -0.40 -19.99
CA GLY A 235 12.13 0.03 -18.76
C GLY A 235 13.58 -0.43 -18.64
N ASN A 236 13.97 -1.44 -19.41
CA ASN A 236 15.36 -1.89 -19.54
C ASN A 236 16.09 -1.09 -20.61
N LYS A 237 17.40 -0.90 -20.41
CA LYS A 237 18.29 -0.27 -21.39
C LYS A 237 19.58 -1.07 -21.47
N LEU A 238 20.03 -1.38 -22.68
CA LEU A 238 21.38 -1.90 -22.88
C LEU A 238 22.37 -0.78 -22.53
N THR A 239 23.07 -0.92 -21.41
CA THR A 239 24.02 0.08 -20.92
C THR A 239 25.44 -0.17 -21.41
N SER A 240 25.78 -1.43 -21.69
CA SER A 240 27.06 -1.85 -22.22
C SER A 240 26.92 -3.19 -22.95
N TRP A 241 27.83 -3.44 -23.88
CA TRP A 241 27.99 -4.73 -24.54
C TRP A 241 29.46 -4.89 -24.96
N SER A 242 29.95 -6.13 -25.01
CA SER A 242 31.26 -6.41 -25.58
C SER A 242 31.37 -7.82 -26.15
N VAL A 243 32.23 -7.97 -27.16
CA VAL A 243 32.73 -9.24 -27.68
C VAL A 243 34.25 -9.20 -27.59
N VAL A 244 34.84 -10.17 -26.89
CA VAL A 244 36.28 -10.19 -26.60
C VAL A 244 36.91 -11.43 -27.23
N ILE A 245 37.96 -11.23 -28.03
CA ILE A 245 38.78 -12.30 -28.58
C ILE A 245 39.95 -12.52 -27.62
N VAL A 246 40.01 -13.72 -27.04
CA VAL A 246 41.03 -14.12 -26.07
C VAL A 246 41.76 -15.40 -26.50
N ASP A 247 42.99 -15.62 -26.02
CA ASP A 247 43.61 -16.95 -26.07
C ASP A 247 43.14 -17.86 -24.92
N ALA A 248 43.66 -19.09 -24.91
CA ALA A 248 43.40 -20.09 -23.89
C ALA A 248 43.84 -19.67 -22.47
N GLY A 249 44.76 -18.71 -22.35
CA GLY A 249 45.19 -18.13 -21.08
C GLY A 249 44.36 -16.93 -20.64
N GLY A 250 43.37 -16.50 -21.44
CA GLY A 250 42.53 -15.34 -21.17
C GLY A 250 43.15 -13.99 -21.57
N LYS A 251 44.28 -13.98 -22.28
CA LYS A 251 44.86 -12.73 -22.80
C LYS A 251 43.97 -12.16 -23.88
N VAL A 252 43.60 -10.90 -23.75
CA VAL A 252 42.75 -10.17 -24.72
C VAL A 252 43.57 -9.70 -25.92
N TYR A 253 43.07 -10.01 -27.12
CA TYR A 253 43.67 -9.57 -28.39
C TYR A 253 42.83 -8.54 -29.12
N ARG A 254 41.50 -8.65 -29.03
CA ARG A 254 40.54 -7.69 -29.59
C ARG A 254 39.33 -7.56 -28.69
N THR A 255 38.81 -6.34 -28.61
CA THR A 255 37.52 -6.04 -27.98
C THR A 255 36.69 -5.28 -28.99
N TYR A 256 35.45 -5.69 -29.15
CA TYR A 256 34.43 -4.96 -29.88
C TYR A 256 33.33 -4.60 -28.89
N ASP A 257 33.04 -3.31 -28.75
CA ASP A 257 32.10 -2.80 -27.76
C ASP A 257 31.46 -1.49 -28.25
N SER A 258 30.82 -0.74 -27.34
CA SER A 258 30.18 0.54 -27.64
C SER A 258 31.12 1.60 -28.22
N SER A 259 32.45 1.49 -28.03
CA SER A 259 33.42 2.39 -28.67
C SER A 259 33.62 2.05 -30.15
N SER A 260 33.42 0.78 -30.52
CA SER A 260 33.53 0.29 -31.89
C SER A 260 32.22 0.43 -32.65
N PHE A 261 31.08 0.11 -32.01
CA PHE A 261 29.74 0.28 -32.56
C PHE A 261 28.76 0.72 -31.48
N GLU A 262 28.02 1.81 -31.71
CA GLU A 262 27.02 2.31 -30.74
C GLU A 262 25.97 1.24 -30.39
N VAL A 263 25.56 0.45 -31.38
CA VAL A 263 24.64 -0.68 -31.24
C VAL A 263 25.39 -1.97 -31.58
N PRO A 264 25.19 -3.09 -30.84
CA PRO A 264 25.82 -4.36 -31.17
C PRO A 264 25.56 -4.75 -32.65
N PRO A 265 26.62 -5.00 -33.43
CA PRO A 265 26.44 -5.43 -34.82
C PRO A 265 25.93 -6.87 -34.87
N ARG A 266 25.24 -7.23 -35.96
CA ARG A 266 24.84 -8.62 -36.22
C ARG A 266 26.01 -9.52 -36.61
N THR A 267 27.08 -8.92 -37.13
CA THR A 267 28.28 -9.63 -37.55
C THR A 267 29.54 -8.91 -37.11
N ILE A 268 30.56 -9.68 -36.74
CA ILE A 268 31.92 -9.19 -36.51
C ILE A 268 32.87 -10.00 -37.39
N VAL A 269 33.75 -9.30 -38.11
CA VAL A 269 34.83 -9.94 -38.88
C VAL A 269 36.12 -9.80 -38.08
N PHE A 270 36.77 -10.94 -37.86
CA PHE A 270 38.06 -11.01 -37.20
C PHE A 270 39.11 -11.56 -38.17
N ASP A 271 40.15 -10.76 -38.40
CA ASP A 271 41.21 -11.04 -39.37
C ASP A 271 42.41 -11.79 -38.77
N GLY A 272 42.32 -12.19 -37.50
CA GLY A 272 43.40 -12.91 -36.81
C GLY A 272 44.55 -12.01 -36.38
N THR A 273 44.29 -10.70 -36.18
CA THR A 273 45.32 -9.75 -35.74
C THR A 273 44.98 -9.08 -34.40
N ASP A 274 46.02 -8.70 -33.66
CA ASP A 274 45.90 -7.88 -32.45
C ASP A 274 45.56 -6.41 -32.77
N LEU A 275 45.44 -5.56 -31.75
CA LEU A 275 45.17 -4.13 -31.92
C LEU A 275 46.25 -3.37 -32.71
N ASN A 276 47.48 -3.89 -32.78
CA ASN A 276 48.59 -3.32 -33.55
C ASN A 276 48.65 -3.89 -34.98
N GLY A 277 47.69 -4.74 -35.36
CA GLY A 277 47.66 -5.40 -36.65
C GLY A 277 48.68 -6.54 -36.80
N SER A 278 49.29 -7.02 -35.72
CA SER A 278 50.18 -8.19 -35.75
C SER A 278 49.36 -9.48 -35.74
N VAL A 279 49.75 -10.47 -36.56
CA VAL A 279 49.05 -11.77 -36.60
C VAL A 279 49.19 -12.47 -35.26
N LEU A 280 48.09 -13.03 -34.76
CA LEU A 280 48.10 -13.82 -33.53
C LEU A 280 48.84 -15.13 -33.77
N GLY A 281 49.81 -15.44 -32.89
CA GLY A 281 50.59 -16.67 -32.90
C GLY A 281 50.14 -17.65 -31.83
#